data_AF-A0A3D4GFF7-F1
#
_entry.id   AF-A0A3D4GFF7-F1
#
_cell.length_a   1.000
_cell.length_b   1.000
_cell.length_c   1.000
_cell.angle_alpha   90.00
_cell.angle_beta   90.00
_cell.angle_gamma   90.00
#
_symmetry.space_group_name_H-M   'P 1'
#
loop_
_entity.id
_entity.type
_entity.pdbx_description
1 polymer ?
#
loop_
_entity_poly.entity_id
_entity_poly.type
_entity_poly.pdbx_seq_one_letter_code
_entity_poly.pdbx_strand_id
1 'polypeptide(L)'
;MKPSERKQRLVEELADLYEKLDTNKLYGFPNQKDTQQWLANVASVLKNLDESDYQEIVRLSKTVGLSESREERKKAAKEINQFLGRKVAEYKRYDFGYLDRKVEDYPEDITNYVHDKELRGRCLDLLQASSKFDRVINQATQVLEDRIRTKSGLQEHLVGEALVNKVLNPDLSKTVINISSDADEHQGFCNICRGMMGTFRNPSHHHLTDTITREEAFKVCAFVDTLLSILERAKNV
;
A
#
# COMPACT_ATOMS: atom_id res chain seq x y z
N MET A 1 18.58 -16.49 -12.76
CA MET A 1 18.58 -15.80 -11.45
C MET A 1 17.16 -15.35 -11.20
N LYS A 2 16.58 -15.75 -10.08
CA LYS A 2 15.21 -15.40 -9.76
C LYS A 2 15.09 -13.91 -9.39
N PRO A 3 13.91 -13.30 -9.51
CA PRO A 3 13.74 -11.87 -9.21
C PRO A 3 14.09 -11.47 -7.77
N SER A 4 13.80 -12.33 -6.77
CA SER A 4 14.19 -12.09 -5.37
C SER A 4 15.71 -12.17 -5.21
N GLU A 5 16.36 -13.16 -5.80
CA GLU A 5 17.82 -13.30 -5.80
C GLU A 5 18.49 -12.06 -6.42
N ARG A 6 17.89 -11.49 -7.48
CA ARG A 6 18.38 -10.24 -8.09
C ARG A 6 18.28 -9.06 -7.13
N LYS A 7 17.13 -8.90 -6.45
CA LYS A 7 16.95 -7.82 -5.46
C LYS A 7 17.88 -8.00 -4.28
N GLN A 8 18.04 -9.22 -3.79
CA GLN A 8 18.90 -9.54 -2.66
C GLN A 8 20.38 -9.23 -2.97
N ARG A 9 20.85 -9.53 -4.18
CA ARG A 9 22.18 -9.10 -4.66
C ARG A 9 22.34 -7.58 -4.70
N LEU A 10 21.31 -6.84 -5.11
CA LEU A 10 21.37 -5.37 -5.08
C LEU A 10 21.46 -4.83 -3.65
N VAL A 11 20.82 -5.49 -2.68
CA VAL A 11 20.95 -5.14 -1.25
C VAL A 11 22.36 -5.43 -0.73
N GLU A 12 22.95 -6.55 -1.13
CA GLU A 12 24.36 -6.88 -0.84
C GLU A 12 25.31 -5.85 -1.46
N GLU A 13 25.09 -5.49 -2.73
CA GLU A 13 25.87 -4.47 -3.43
C GLU A 13 25.77 -3.10 -2.74
N LEU A 14 24.57 -2.70 -2.30
CA LEU A 14 24.37 -1.47 -1.54
C LEU A 14 25.11 -1.51 -0.20
N ALA A 15 25.08 -2.66 0.49
CA ALA A 15 25.81 -2.85 1.75
C ALA A 15 27.33 -2.74 1.54
N ASP A 16 27.86 -3.37 0.50
CA ASP A 16 29.29 -3.27 0.14
C ASP A 16 29.71 -1.84 -0.19
N LEU A 17 28.85 -1.10 -0.91
CA LEU A 17 29.09 0.32 -1.21
C LEU A 17 29.07 1.16 0.07
N TYR A 18 28.16 0.86 1.00
CA TYR A 18 28.07 1.53 2.29
C TYR A 18 29.28 1.23 3.19
N GLU A 19 29.79 0.00 3.24
CA GLU A 19 31.01 -0.33 4.00
C GLU A 19 32.25 0.41 3.47
N LYS A 20 32.29 0.68 2.16
CA LYS A 20 33.36 1.44 1.49
C LYS A 20 33.17 2.97 1.57
N LEU A 21 32.10 3.45 2.20
CA LEU A 21 31.83 4.88 2.31
C LEU A 21 32.89 5.57 3.16
N ASP A 22 33.66 6.45 2.52
CA ASP A 22 34.51 7.42 3.20
C ASP A 22 33.85 8.81 3.15
N THR A 23 33.21 9.18 4.27
CA THR A 23 32.55 10.49 4.39
C THR A 23 33.53 11.66 4.24
N ASN A 24 34.80 11.51 4.67
CA ASN A 24 35.82 12.56 4.55
C ASN A 24 36.20 12.79 3.08
N LYS A 25 36.34 11.70 2.32
CA LYS A 25 36.58 11.76 0.88
C LYS A 25 35.39 12.39 0.15
N LEU A 26 34.16 12.05 0.57
CA LEU A 26 32.93 12.54 -0.04
C LEU A 26 32.82 14.07 -0.04
N TYR A 27 33.05 14.74 1.10
CA TYR A 27 32.98 16.20 1.20
C TYR A 27 34.30 16.92 0.89
N GLY A 28 35.43 16.23 1.08
CA GLY A 28 36.77 16.76 0.86
C GLY A 28 37.17 16.80 -0.61
N PHE A 29 36.76 15.80 -1.38
CA PHE A 29 37.09 15.63 -2.80
C PHE A 29 35.85 15.21 -3.60
N PRO A 30 34.80 16.03 -3.63
CA PRO A 30 33.51 15.65 -4.21
C PRO A 30 33.59 15.38 -5.73
N ASN A 31 34.46 16.10 -6.44
CA ASN A 31 34.59 16.00 -7.90
C ASN A 31 35.68 15.01 -8.35
N GLN A 32 36.32 14.31 -7.41
CA GLN A 32 37.26 13.26 -7.78
C GLN A 32 36.53 12.12 -8.48
N LYS A 33 37.15 11.57 -9.54
CA LYS A 33 36.57 10.51 -10.37
C LYS A 33 36.01 9.35 -9.53
N ASP A 34 36.76 8.88 -8.54
CA ASP A 34 36.33 7.77 -7.68
C ASP A 34 35.10 8.12 -6.84
N THR A 35 35.02 9.35 -6.34
CA THR A 35 33.87 9.84 -5.54
C THR A 35 32.61 9.90 -6.40
N GLN A 36 32.73 10.46 -7.61
CA GLN A 36 31.63 10.54 -8.57
C GLN A 36 31.18 9.14 -9.04
N GLN A 37 32.14 8.24 -9.28
CA GLN A 37 31.84 6.86 -9.65
C GLN A 37 31.13 6.13 -8.52
N TRP A 38 31.56 6.30 -7.27
CA TRP A 38 30.89 5.71 -6.12
C TRP A 38 29.44 6.22 -5.98
N LEU A 39 29.22 7.53 -6.09
CA LEU A 39 27.87 8.13 -6.06
C LEU A 39 26.98 7.59 -7.19
N ALA A 40 27.54 7.46 -8.41
CA ALA A 40 26.82 6.91 -9.55
C ALA A 40 26.43 5.43 -9.33
N ASN A 41 27.33 4.63 -8.74
CA ASN A 41 27.06 3.23 -8.42
C ASN A 41 25.93 3.11 -7.37
N VAL A 42 26.01 3.89 -6.29
CA VAL A 42 24.95 3.93 -5.26
C VAL A 42 23.60 4.32 -5.87
N ALA A 43 23.58 5.37 -6.70
CA ALA A 43 22.37 5.82 -7.37
C ALA A 43 21.80 4.76 -8.32
N SER A 44 22.66 4.05 -9.06
CA SER A 44 22.25 2.94 -9.93
C SER A 44 21.61 1.80 -9.13
N VAL A 45 22.22 1.40 -8.01
CA VAL A 45 21.66 0.34 -7.15
C VAL A 45 20.31 0.77 -6.59
N LEU A 46 20.22 1.98 -6.03
CA LEU A 46 18.97 2.51 -5.46
C LEU A 46 17.87 2.62 -6.51
N LYS A 47 18.16 3.08 -7.74
CA LYS A 47 17.17 3.12 -8.82
C LYS A 47 16.55 1.75 -9.12
N ASN A 48 17.33 0.69 -8.95
CA ASN A 48 16.85 -0.68 -9.14
C ASN A 48 16.23 -1.29 -7.87
N LEU A 49 16.33 -0.62 -6.71
CA LEU A 49 15.69 -1.02 -5.46
C LEU A 49 14.36 -0.27 -5.27
N ASP A 50 14.39 1.05 -5.26
CA ASP A 50 13.27 1.97 -5.04
C ASP A 50 13.53 3.36 -5.68
N GLU A 51 12.56 3.88 -6.43
CA GLU A 51 12.70 5.14 -7.16
C GLU A 51 12.74 6.36 -6.23
N SER A 52 12.02 6.35 -5.11
CA SER A 52 12.03 7.47 -4.16
C SER A 52 13.40 7.60 -3.48
N ASP A 53 13.99 6.48 -3.10
CA ASP A 53 15.32 6.44 -2.50
C ASP A 53 16.42 6.86 -3.49
N TYR A 54 16.24 6.55 -4.78
CA TYR A 54 17.10 7.07 -5.86
C TYR A 54 17.03 8.60 -5.96
N GLN A 55 15.83 9.19 -5.95
CA GLN A 55 15.68 10.65 -6.03
C GLN A 55 16.34 11.35 -4.83
N GLU A 56 16.21 10.77 -3.63
CA GLU A 56 16.82 11.32 -2.43
C GLU A 56 18.35 11.28 -2.49
N ILE A 57 18.96 10.16 -2.93
CA ILE A 57 20.43 10.12 -3.06
C ILE A 57 20.93 11.10 -4.12
N VAL A 58 20.19 11.29 -5.23
CA VAL A 58 20.56 12.26 -6.27
C VAL A 58 20.51 13.68 -5.71
N ARG A 59 19.49 14.02 -4.92
CA ARG A 59 19.36 15.31 -4.25
C ARG A 59 20.56 15.58 -3.33
N LEU A 60 20.90 14.64 -2.46
CA LEU A 60 22.02 14.77 -1.52
C LEU A 60 23.37 14.85 -2.25
N SER A 61 23.54 14.06 -3.31
CA SER A 61 24.76 14.05 -4.13
C SER A 61 25.02 15.39 -4.82
N LYS A 62 23.96 16.05 -5.32
CA LYS A 62 24.06 17.39 -5.90
C LYS A 62 24.57 18.41 -4.88
N THR A 63 24.09 18.35 -3.63
CA THR A 63 24.56 19.24 -2.56
C THR A 63 26.05 19.04 -2.26
N VAL A 64 26.54 17.79 -2.28
CA VAL A 64 27.96 17.47 -2.10
C VAL A 64 28.81 17.98 -3.28
N GLY A 65 28.33 17.86 -4.51
CA GLY A 65 29.08 18.25 -5.72
C GLY A 65 29.09 19.76 -6.02
N LEU A 66 28.01 20.46 -5.68
CA LEU A 66 27.78 21.84 -6.13
C LEU A 66 27.92 22.91 -5.05
N SER A 67 27.88 22.55 -3.76
CA SER A 67 28.05 23.55 -2.70
C SER A 67 29.49 24.08 -2.66
N GLU A 68 29.65 25.40 -2.58
CA GLU A 68 30.95 26.06 -2.38
C GLU A 68 31.44 25.91 -0.93
N SER A 69 30.51 25.77 0.03
CA SER A 69 30.80 25.64 1.46
C SER A 69 31.23 24.23 1.84
N ARG A 70 32.44 24.11 2.40
CA ARG A 70 32.93 22.82 2.93
C ARG A 70 32.04 22.27 4.05
N GLU A 71 31.49 23.14 4.89
CA GLU A 71 30.62 22.71 5.99
C GLU A 71 29.27 22.18 5.49
N GLU A 72 28.72 22.78 4.42
CA GLU A 72 27.51 22.26 3.78
C GLU A 72 27.75 20.91 3.10
N ARG A 73 28.87 20.76 2.38
CA ARG A 73 29.27 19.45 1.81
C ARG A 73 29.44 18.40 2.90
N LYS A 74 30.05 18.77 4.04
CA LYS A 74 30.25 17.88 5.19
C LYS A 74 28.93 17.47 5.83
N LYS A 75 27.97 18.39 5.95
CA LYS A 75 26.61 18.09 6.40
C LYS A 75 25.91 17.11 5.45
N ALA A 76 25.93 17.39 4.15
CA ALA A 76 25.33 16.50 3.14
C ALA A 76 25.99 15.11 3.12
N ALA A 77 27.32 15.01 3.27
CA ALA A 77 28.00 13.71 3.38
C ALA A 77 27.58 12.91 4.62
N LYS A 78 27.33 13.58 5.76
CA LYS A 78 26.76 12.93 6.95
C LYS A 78 25.32 12.47 6.72
N GLU A 79 24.50 13.27 6.04
CA GLU A 79 23.13 12.90 5.67
C GLU A 79 23.12 11.67 4.75
N ILE A 80 24.01 11.60 3.76
CA ILE A 80 24.20 10.41 2.91
C ILE A 80 24.55 9.19 3.76
N ASN A 81 25.50 9.31 4.69
CA ASN A 81 25.88 8.20 5.57
C ASN A 81 24.69 7.69 6.41
N GLN A 82 23.93 8.60 7.02
CA GLN A 82 22.75 8.24 7.81
C GLN A 82 21.64 7.63 6.94
N PHE A 83 21.40 8.19 5.75
CA PHE A 83 20.42 7.70 4.80
C PHE A 83 20.75 6.26 4.36
N LEU A 84 21.98 6.03 3.88
CA LEU A 84 22.40 4.72 3.42
C LEU A 84 22.42 3.69 4.55
N GLY A 85 22.90 4.06 5.74
CA GLY A 85 22.90 3.16 6.90
C GLY A 85 21.48 2.70 7.29
N ARG A 86 20.50 3.62 7.30
CA ARG A 86 19.09 3.26 7.52
C ARG A 86 18.56 2.34 6.42
N LYS A 87 18.84 2.68 5.16
CA LYS A 87 18.31 1.94 4.01
C LYS A 87 18.89 0.54 3.84
N VAL A 88 20.19 0.38 4.08
CA VAL A 88 20.81 -0.96 4.14
C VAL A 88 20.16 -1.81 5.24
N ALA A 89 19.94 -1.24 6.43
CA ALA A 89 19.29 -1.97 7.52
C ALA A 89 17.82 -2.31 7.22
N GLU A 90 17.10 -1.41 6.56
CA GLU A 90 15.73 -1.60 6.11
C GLU A 90 15.64 -2.71 5.05
N TYR A 91 16.43 -2.62 3.97
CA TYR A 91 16.46 -3.60 2.88
C TYR A 91 16.94 -4.99 3.29
N LYS A 92 17.84 -5.10 4.26
CA LYS A 92 18.23 -6.40 4.82
C LYS A 92 17.09 -7.11 5.56
N ARG A 93 16.07 -6.38 6.02
CA ARG A 93 14.89 -6.94 6.71
C ARG A 93 13.76 -7.29 5.75
N TYR A 94 13.79 -6.79 4.51
CA TYR A 94 12.77 -7.09 3.53
C TYR A 94 12.87 -8.56 3.09
N ASP A 95 11.76 -9.28 3.20
CA ASP A 95 11.61 -10.57 2.54
C ASP A 95 11.25 -10.34 1.06
N PHE A 96 12.21 -10.61 0.17
CA PHE A 96 11.97 -10.54 -1.27
C PHE A 96 11.36 -11.83 -1.84
N GLY A 97 11.14 -12.86 -1.02
CA GLY A 97 10.63 -14.17 -1.44
C GLY A 97 9.30 -14.12 -2.18
N TYR A 98 8.51 -13.05 -2.02
CA TYR A 98 7.30 -12.82 -2.82
C TYR A 98 7.57 -12.65 -4.33
N LEU A 99 8.74 -12.16 -4.72
CA LEU A 99 9.13 -11.95 -6.12
C LEU A 99 9.49 -13.27 -6.85
N ASP A 100 9.74 -14.33 -6.08
CA ASP A 100 10.18 -15.64 -6.56
C ASP A 100 9.06 -16.67 -6.66
N ARG A 101 7.90 -16.35 -6.11
CA ARG A 101 6.73 -17.23 -6.20
C ARG A 101 6.48 -17.46 -7.68
N LYS A 102 6.62 -18.71 -8.13
CA LYS A 102 6.13 -19.12 -9.45
C LYS A 102 4.61 -19.13 -9.36
N VAL A 103 4.03 -18.07 -9.89
CA VAL A 103 2.60 -17.92 -10.00
C VAL A 103 2.22 -18.66 -11.27
N GLU A 104 1.73 -19.88 -11.11
CA GLU A 104 1.37 -20.69 -12.28
C GLU A 104 0.15 -20.14 -13.03
N ASP A 105 -0.59 -19.17 -12.48
CA ASP A 105 -1.57 -18.37 -13.23
C ASP A 105 -1.73 -16.96 -12.59
N TYR A 106 -1.13 -15.94 -13.21
CA TYR A 106 -1.40 -14.49 -13.05
C TYR A 106 -1.64 -13.93 -11.63
N PRO A 107 -0.62 -13.39 -10.93
CA PRO A 107 -0.79 -12.75 -9.60
C PRO A 107 -1.56 -11.42 -9.67
N GLU A 108 -1.69 -10.85 -10.86
CA GLU A 108 -2.58 -9.74 -11.17
C GLU A 108 -4.03 -10.18 -11.47
N ASP A 109 -4.30 -11.50 -11.50
CA ASP A 109 -5.66 -11.99 -11.64
C ASP A 109 -6.39 -11.83 -10.32
N ILE A 110 -7.21 -10.78 -10.28
CA ILE A 110 -8.14 -10.47 -9.21
C ILE A 110 -8.98 -11.66 -8.76
N THR A 111 -9.26 -12.63 -9.64
CA THR A 111 -10.06 -13.81 -9.29
C THR A 111 -9.39 -14.69 -8.22
N ASN A 112 -8.07 -14.54 -8.03
CA ASN A 112 -7.32 -15.18 -6.95
C ASN A 112 -7.55 -14.52 -5.58
N TYR A 113 -8.05 -13.28 -5.53
CA TYR A 113 -8.17 -12.48 -4.30
C TYR A 113 -9.59 -12.03 -3.98
N VAL A 114 -10.52 -12.13 -4.94
CA VAL A 114 -11.94 -11.79 -4.77
C VAL A 114 -12.76 -13.06 -4.97
N HIS A 115 -13.16 -13.67 -3.86
CA HIS A 115 -13.85 -14.95 -3.83
C HIS A 115 -15.37 -14.83 -3.84
N ASP A 116 -15.92 -13.71 -3.35
CA ASP A 116 -17.34 -13.41 -3.43
C ASP A 116 -17.78 -13.26 -4.89
N LYS A 117 -18.73 -14.09 -5.31
CA LYS A 117 -19.13 -14.20 -6.71
C LYS A 117 -19.80 -12.93 -7.22
N GLU A 118 -20.59 -12.26 -6.40
CA GLU A 118 -21.28 -11.03 -6.80
C GLU A 118 -20.30 -9.88 -6.90
N LEU A 119 -19.44 -9.72 -5.89
CA LEU A 119 -18.39 -8.71 -5.89
C LEU A 119 -17.49 -8.86 -7.12
N ARG A 120 -17.02 -10.08 -7.38
CA ARG A 120 -16.22 -10.39 -8.57
C ARG A 120 -16.97 -10.07 -9.86
N GLY A 121 -18.23 -10.49 -9.97
CA GLY A 121 -19.05 -10.27 -11.17
C GLY A 121 -19.30 -8.79 -11.49
N ARG A 122 -19.32 -7.92 -10.48
CA ARG A 122 -19.55 -6.48 -10.65
C ARG A 122 -18.27 -5.64 -10.82
N CYS A 123 -17.12 -6.17 -10.41
CA CYS A 123 -15.87 -5.40 -10.36
C CYS A 123 -14.84 -5.84 -11.41
N LEU A 124 -14.89 -7.08 -11.89
CA LEU A 124 -13.85 -7.65 -12.77
C LEU A 124 -13.71 -6.89 -14.09
N ASP A 125 -14.80 -6.60 -14.78
CA ASP A 125 -14.81 -5.86 -16.03
C ASP A 125 -14.31 -4.43 -15.86
N LEU A 126 -14.70 -3.77 -14.76
CA LEU A 126 -14.24 -2.43 -14.39
C LEU A 126 -12.74 -2.40 -14.08
N LEU A 127 -12.19 -3.46 -13.51
CA LEU A 127 -10.76 -3.58 -13.23
C LEU A 127 -9.94 -3.96 -14.47
N GLN A 128 -10.57 -4.54 -15.49
CA GLN A 128 -9.96 -4.78 -16.80
C GLN A 128 -10.08 -3.55 -17.74
N ALA A 129 -10.85 -2.54 -17.37
CA ALA A 129 -10.99 -1.31 -18.14
C ALA A 129 -9.69 -0.48 -18.17
N SER A 130 -9.60 0.45 -19.11
CA SER A 130 -8.42 1.32 -19.29
C SER A 130 -8.38 2.53 -18.34
N SER A 131 -9.50 2.91 -17.73
CA SER A 131 -9.63 4.07 -16.83
C SER A 131 -10.96 4.03 -16.05
N LYS A 132 -11.21 5.03 -15.19
CA LYS A 132 -12.42 5.18 -14.35
C LYS A 132 -12.55 4.10 -13.29
N PHE A 133 -11.46 3.88 -12.56
CA PHE A 133 -11.36 2.85 -11.52
C PHE A 133 -12.10 3.22 -10.23
N ASP A 134 -12.51 4.48 -10.06
CA ASP A 134 -13.47 4.91 -9.04
C ASP A 134 -14.77 4.09 -9.07
N ARG A 135 -15.21 3.69 -10.27
CA ARG A 135 -16.40 2.83 -10.45
C ARG A 135 -16.29 1.48 -9.75
N VAL A 136 -15.09 0.93 -9.64
CA VAL A 136 -14.82 -0.33 -8.94
C VAL A 136 -15.15 -0.17 -7.46
N ILE A 137 -14.66 0.92 -6.86
CA ILE A 137 -14.90 1.22 -5.44
C ILE A 137 -16.40 1.40 -5.20
N ASN A 138 -17.12 2.02 -6.14
CA ASN A 138 -18.56 2.22 -6.05
C ASN A 138 -19.33 0.90 -6.06
N GLN A 139 -18.96 -0.02 -6.96
CA GLN A 139 -19.56 -1.34 -7.02
C GLN A 139 -19.21 -2.17 -5.78
N ALA A 140 -17.94 -2.18 -5.36
CA ALA A 140 -17.51 -2.94 -4.19
C ALA A 140 -18.23 -2.49 -2.91
N THR A 141 -18.27 -1.19 -2.65
CA THR A 141 -18.98 -0.63 -1.48
C THR A 141 -20.49 -0.83 -1.56
N GLN A 142 -21.08 -0.81 -2.75
CA GLN A 142 -22.49 -1.14 -2.95
C GLN A 142 -22.80 -2.60 -2.62
N VAL A 143 -21.93 -3.54 -2.99
CA VAL A 143 -22.09 -4.97 -2.63
C VAL A 143 -22.00 -5.16 -1.12
N LEU A 144 -21.06 -4.49 -0.45
CA LEU A 144 -20.96 -4.52 1.00
C LEU A 144 -22.24 -4.00 1.68
N GLU A 145 -22.71 -2.83 1.23
CA GLU A 145 -23.94 -2.21 1.74
C GLU A 145 -25.16 -3.12 1.54
N ASP A 146 -25.29 -3.71 0.36
CA ASP A 146 -26.38 -4.61 0.05
C ASP A 146 -26.33 -5.90 0.87
N ARG A 147 -25.13 -6.47 1.07
CA ARG A 147 -24.99 -7.67 1.91
C ARG A 147 -25.35 -7.39 3.37
N ILE A 148 -24.95 -6.24 3.91
CA ILE A 148 -25.34 -5.81 5.27
C ILE A 148 -26.88 -5.71 5.36
N ARG A 149 -27.51 -5.05 4.39
CA ARG A 149 -28.97 -4.90 4.35
C ARG A 149 -29.68 -6.24 4.28
N THR A 150 -29.34 -7.05 3.28
CA THR A 150 -29.98 -8.35 3.03
C THR A 150 -29.80 -9.28 4.22
N LYS A 151 -28.60 -9.32 4.82
CA LYS A 151 -28.35 -10.17 5.99
C LYS A 151 -29.13 -9.70 7.23
N SER A 152 -29.35 -8.38 7.38
CA SER A 152 -30.09 -7.82 8.53
C SER A 152 -31.59 -8.12 8.51
N GLY A 153 -32.17 -8.40 7.34
CA GLY A 153 -33.62 -8.60 7.19
C GLY A 153 -34.48 -7.34 7.45
N LEU A 154 -33.87 -6.18 7.67
CA LEU A 154 -34.58 -4.92 7.90
C LEU A 154 -35.41 -4.54 6.66
N GLN A 155 -36.65 -4.12 6.89
CA GLN A 155 -37.55 -3.60 5.86
C GLN A 155 -37.37 -2.08 5.65
N GLU A 156 -36.64 -1.42 6.54
CA GLU A 156 -36.35 0.02 6.45
C GLU A 156 -35.37 0.30 5.31
N HIS A 157 -35.65 1.35 4.52
CA HIS A 157 -34.76 1.80 3.44
C HIS A 157 -33.62 2.69 3.97
N LEU A 158 -32.73 2.10 4.78
CA LEU A 158 -31.51 2.75 5.24
C LEU A 158 -30.36 2.52 4.26
N VAL A 159 -29.49 3.53 4.12
CA VAL A 159 -28.32 3.52 3.24
C VAL A 159 -27.07 4.06 3.95
N GLY A 160 -25.90 3.69 3.41
CA GLY A 160 -24.60 4.19 3.87
C GLY A 160 -24.36 4.00 5.38
N GLU A 161 -23.87 5.04 6.05
CA GLU A 161 -23.56 4.99 7.49
C GLU A 161 -24.79 4.76 8.37
N ALA A 162 -25.96 5.25 7.98
CA ALA A 162 -27.20 5.06 8.74
C ALA A 162 -27.58 3.58 8.83
N LEU A 163 -27.45 2.85 7.72
CA LEU A 163 -27.64 1.39 7.69
C LEU A 163 -26.62 0.69 8.59
N VAL A 164 -25.33 1.01 8.43
CA VAL A 164 -24.25 0.39 9.23
C VAL A 164 -24.47 0.60 10.72
N ASN A 165 -24.76 1.82 11.17
CA ASN A 165 -24.95 2.13 12.59
C ASN A 165 -26.19 1.45 13.19
N LYS A 166 -27.22 1.20 12.38
CA LYS A 166 -28.41 0.46 12.81
C LYS A 166 -28.14 -1.04 12.91
N VAL A 167 -27.54 -1.62 11.88
CA VAL A 167 -27.35 -3.08 11.75
C VAL A 167 -26.19 -3.59 12.60
N LEU A 168 -25.07 -2.89 12.55
CA LEU A 168 -23.82 -3.19 13.26
C LEU A 168 -23.64 -2.20 14.40
N ASN A 169 -24.64 -2.14 15.29
CA ASN A 169 -24.59 -1.22 16.40
C ASN A 169 -23.46 -1.62 17.36
N PRO A 170 -22.58 -0.70 17.77
CA PRO A 170 -21.50 -1.06 18.69
C PRO A 170 -21.97 -1.61 20.04
N ASP A 171 -23.15 -1.18 20.48
CA ASP A 171 -23.82 -1.78 21.62
C ASP A 171 -24.41 -3.12 21.18
N LEU A 172 -23.78 -4.21 21.62
CA LEU A 172 -24.19 -5.59 21.29
C LEU A 172 -25.65 -5.90 21.65
N SER A 173 -26.25 -5.18 22.61
CA SER A 173 -27.66 -5.34 22.95
C SER A 173 -28.63 -4.74 21.92
N LYS A 174 -28.12 -3.85 21.05
CA LYS A 174 -28.88 -3.13 20.01
C LYS A 174 -28.49 -3.56 18.60
N THR A 175 -27.44 -4.37 18.46
CA THR A 175 -26.95 -4.83 17.16
C THR A 175 -27.93 -5.84 16.54
N VAL A 176 -28.15 -5.74 15.24
CA VAL A 176 -28.98 -6.70 14.49
C VAL A 176 -28.13 -7.88 14.01
N ILE A 177 -26.87 -7.61 13.67
CA ILE A 177 -25.91 -8.62 13.24
C ILE A 177 -24.73 -8.59 14.20
N ASN A 178 -24.54 -9.68 14.94
CA ASN A 178 -23.41 -9.87 15.83
C ASN A 178 -22.22 -10.47 15.07
N ILE A 179 -21.20 -9.64 14.88
CA ILE A 179 -19.91 -10.01 14.27
C ILE A 179 -19.01 -10.83 15.21
N SER A 180 -18.93 -10.43 16.49
CA SER A 180 -18.11 -11.07 17.51
C SER A 180 -18.76 -10.88 18.88
N SER A 181 -18.64 -11.88 19.75
CA SER A 181 -19.01 -11.76 21.16
C SER A 181 -18.07 -10.83 21.94
N ASP A 182 -16.88 -10.56 21.39
CA ASP A 182 -15.98 -9.52 21.91
C ASP A 182 -16.45 -8.14 21.43
N ALA A 183 -16.70 -7.24 22.38
CA ALA A 183 -17.24 -5.92 22.10
C ALA A 183 -16.25 -5.02 21.34
N ASP A 184 -14.95 -5.15 21.58
CA ASP A 184 -13.93 -4.34 20.93
C ASP A 184 -13.73 -4.78 19.48
N GLU A 185 -13.72 -6.10 19.23
CA GLU A 185 -13.68 -6.65 17.87
C GLU A 185 -14.93 -6.26 17.06
N HIS A 186 -16.11 -6.37 17.69
CA HIS A 186 -17.37 -5.96 17.07
C HIS A 186 -17.31 -4.47 16.69
N GLN A 187 -16.99 -3.62 17.67
CA GLN A 187 -16.84 -2.17 17.47
C GLN A 187 -15.82 -1.84 16.38
N GLY A 188 -14.70 -2.56 16.32
CA GLY A 188 -13.68 -2.44 15.27
C GLY A 188 -14.26 -2.68 13.87
N PHE A 189 -15.00 -3.77 13.70
CA PHE A 189 -15.67 -4.06 12.42
C PHE A 189 -16.71 -3.00 12.06
N CYS A 190 -17.50 -2.52 13.03
CA CYS A 190 -18.46 -1.44 12.82
C CYS A 190 -17.77 -0.15 12.34
N ASN A 191 -16.63 0.20 12.96
CA ASN A 191 -15.85 1.38 12.58
C ASN A 191 -15.27 1.25 11.17
N ILE A 192 -14.77 0.07 10.79
CA ILE A 192 -14.29 -0.19 9.43
C ILE A 192 -15.43 -0.01 8.42
N CYS A 193 -16.58 -0.66 8.64
CA CYS A 193 -17.72 -0.54 7.72
C CYS A 193 -18.21 0.91 7.60
N ARG A 194 -18.29 1.63 8.72
CA ARG A 194 -18.66 3.07 8.72
C ARG A 194 -17.65 3.90 7.94
N GLY A 195 -16.36 3.66 8.17
CA GLY A 195 -15.27 4.31 7.45
C GLY A 195 -15.30 4.04 5.95
N MET A 196 -15.63 2.81 5.54
CA MET A 196 -15.81 2.45 4.13
C MET A 196 -16.96 3.22 3.49
N MET A 197 -18.09 3.34 4.17
CA MET A 197 -19.23 4.13 3.67
C MET A 197 -18.89 5.62 3.60
N GLY A 198 -18.32 6.18 4.67
CA GLY A 198 -17.99 7.60 4.75
C GLY A 198 -16.88 8.03 3.78
N THR A 199 -15.83 7.22 3.61
CA THR A 199 -14.65 7.55 2.80
C THR A 199 -14.87 7.29 1.31
N PHE A 200 -15.61 6.23 0.97
CA PHE A 200 -15.68 5.78 -0.42
C PHE A 200 -17.09 5.89 -0.99
N ARG A 201 -18.12 5.38 -0.30
CA ARG A 201 -19.49 5.37 -0.81
C ARG A 201 -20.10 6.76 -0.90
N ASN A 202 -19.95 7.57 0.14
CA ASN A 202 -20.55 8.90 0.19
C ASN A 202 -19.90 9.86 -0.83
N PRO A 203 -18.56 9.95 -0.95
CA PRO A 203 -17.94 10.89 -1.89
C PRO A 203 -18.16 10.50 -3.35
N SER A 204 -18.19 9.21 -3.67
CA SER A 204 -18.30 8.74 -5.06
C SER A 204 -19.69 8.85 -5.68
N HIS A 205 -20.72 9.06 -4.85
CA HIS A 205 -22.05 9.50 -5.31
C HIS A 205 -22.12 11.01 -5.60
N HIS A 206 -21.16 11.78 -5.09
CA HIS A 206 -21.17 13.24 -5.19
C HIS A 206 -20.07 13.80 -6.10
N HIS A 207 -18.98 13.06 -6.31
CA HIS A 207 -17.79 13.52 -7.03
C HIS A 207 -17.20 12.38 -7.88
N LEU A 208 -16.94 12.66 -9.16
CA LEU A 208 -16.14 11.78 -10.01
C LEU A 208 -14.66 12.06 -9.77
N THR A 209 -13.84 11.01 -9.64
CA THR A 209 -12.39 11.15 -9.52
C THR A 209 -11.65 10.22 -10.48
N ASP A 210 -10.86 10.80 -11.37
CA ASP A 210 -10.01 10.05 -12.31
C ASP A 210 -8.62 9.76 -11.73
N THR A 211 -8.36 10.11 -10.46
CA THR A 211 -7.04 9.93 -9.84
C THR A 211 -6.82 8.55 -9.26
N ILE A 212 -7.86 7.74 -9.13
CA ILE A 212 -7.78 6.39 -8.57
C ILE A 212 -7.13 5.47 -9.61
N THR A 213 -6.04 4.82 -9.21
CA THR A 213 -5.36 3.83 -10.04
C THR A 213 -6.08 2.48 -9.99
N ARG A 214 -5.83 1.63 -11.00
CA ARG A 214 -6.33 0.25 -11.03
C ARG A 214 -5.93 -0.54 -9.78
N GLU A 215 -4.70 -0.36 -9.32
CA GLU A 215 -4.15 -1.07 -8.17
C GLU A 215 -4.84 -0.67 -6.86
N GLU A 216 -5.09 0.62 -6.66
CA GLU A 216 -5.83 1.12 -5.49
C GLU A 216 -7.27 0.59 -5.47
N ALA A 217 -7.94 0.64 -6.62
CA ALA A 217 -9.28 0.08 -6.77
C ALA A 217 -9.33 -1.41 -6.46
N PHE A 218 -8.34 -2.18 -6.93
CA PHE A 218 -8.21 -3.61 -6.63
C PHE A 218 -8.00 -3.86 -5.13
N LYS A 219 -7.12 -3.11 -4.46
CA LYS A 219 -6.88 -3.23 -3.01
C LYS A 219 -8.17 -3.03 -2.20
N VAL A 220 -8.94 -2.01 -2.55
CA VAL A 220 -10.24 -1.74 -1.91
C VAL A 220 -11.22 -2.88 -2.18
N CYS A 221 -11.31 -3.36 -3.42
CA CYS A 221 -12.18 -4.49 -3.78
C CYS A 221 -11.82 -5.77 -3.01
N ALA A 222 -10.54 -6.14 -2.93
CA ALA A 222 -10.09 -7.31 -2.18
C ALA A 222 -10.31 -7.16 -0.66
N PHE A 223 -10.18 -5.95 -0.12
CA PHE A 223 -10.52 -5.71 1.28
C PHE A 223 -12.02 -5.86 1.55
N VAL A 224 -12.88 -5.39 0.64
CA VAL A 224 -14.32 -5.63 0.74
C VAL A 224 -14.65 -7.12 0.75
N ASP A 225 -13.98 -7.93 -0.07
CA ASP A 225 -14.14 -9.40 -0.06
C ASP A 225 -13.87 -9.99 1.34
N THR A 226 -12.81 -9.50 2.01
CA THR A 226 -12.48 -9.90 3.39
C THR A 226 -13.60 -9.53 4.36
N LEU A 227 -14.18 -8.33 4.23
CA LEU A 227 -15.29 -7.89 5.08
C LEU A 227 -16.56 -8.72 4.84
N LEU A 228 -16.86 -9.06 3.59
CA LEU A 228 -17.98 -9.94 3.24
C LEU A 228 -17.81 -11.33 3.88
N SER A 229 -16.60 -11.90 3.84
CA SER A 229 -16.30 -13.18 4.49
C SER A 229 -16.47 -13.16 6.01
N ILE A 230 -16.15 -12.03 6.67
CA ILE A 230 -16.44 -11.84 8.10
C ILE A 230 -17.95 -11.76 8.33
N LEU A 231 -18.66 -10.97 7.51
CA LEU A 231 -20.10 -10.77 7.62
C LEU A 231 -20.89 -12.08 7.38
N GLU A 232 -20.47 -12.93 6.45
CA GLU A 232 -21.10 -14.24 6.22
C GLU A 232 -21.09 -15.11 7.48
N ARG A 233 -19.98 -15.09 8.23
CA ARG A 233 -19.82 -15.85 9.48
C ARG A 233 -20.57 -15.26 10.67
N ALA A 234 -21.02 -14.00 10.56
CA ALA A 234 -21.74 -13.32 11.62
C ALA A 234 -23.15 -13.89 11.85
N LYS A 235 -23.65 -13.76 13.09
CA LYS A 235 -24.97 -14.26 13.50
C LYS A 235 -25.99 -13.13 13.51
N ASN A 236 -27.20 -13.40 13.03
CA ASN A 236 -28.33 -12.51 13.27
C ASN A 236 -28.77 -12.69 14.72
N VAL A 237 -29.07 -11.58 15.40
CA VAL A 237 -29.48 -11.55 16.81
C VAL A 237 -30.98 -11.35 16.92
#